data_AF-J2SNI5-F1
#
_entry.id   AF-J2SNI5-F1
#
_cell.length_a   1.000
_cell.length_b   1.000
_cell.length_c   1.000
_cell.angle_alpha   90.00
_cell.angle_beta   90.00
_cell.angle_gamma   90.00
#
_symmetry.space_group_name_H-M   'P 1'
#
loop_
_entity.id
_entity.type
_entity.pdbx_description
1 polymer ?
#
loop_
_entity_poly.entity_id
_entity_poly.type
_entity_poly.pdbx_seq_one_letter_code
_entity_poly.pdbx_strand_id
1 'polypeptide(L)'
;MSKNLTTRSEDYSKWYNELVVKADLAENSGVRGCMVIKPYGYAIWEKMQAELDRMFKETGHQNAYFPLFVPKSMFEAEEKNAEGFAKECAIVTHYRLKNDPDKPGKLMVDPNAKLEEELIVRPTSEAIIWSTYKGWVQSYRDLPLLINQWANVVRWEMRTRLFLRTAEFLWQEGHTAHATKAEAIEESEKMMNVYADFVENFMAIPVVKGIKTETERFAGADETYCIEALMQDGKALQAGTSHFLGQNFAKAFDVKFANAEGKQEHVWGTSWGVSTRLMGALVMTHSDDQGLVLPPNLAPIQVVIVPIYKTDEQLEQITAAVNELVTKLRKLKISVKYDDRTTQKPGFKFAEWELKGVPVRIAVGPKDLENGTFEVARRDTLTKETVSGEGIVTYINDLLEQIQNDLFNKALDYRNTHITEVNSFEEFKEVLEGKGGFVSAHWDGSAATEEKIKDLTKATIRCIPLSHLEEVGTCVFTGNPSAKRVLFAKAY
;
A
#
# COMPACT_ATOMS: atom_id res chain seq x y z
N MET A 1 -21.00 -24.62 -9.01
CA MET A 1 -21.10 -23.34 -9.75
C MET A 1 -20.87 -22.24 -8.74
N SER A 2 -19.70 -21.61 -8.72
CA SER A 2 -19.48 -20.45 -7.85
C SER A 2 -20.41 -19.33 -8.32
N LYS A 3 -21.06 -18.63 -7.38
CA LYS A 3 -21.77 -17.39 -7.70
C LYS A 3 -20.73 -16.39 -8.21
N ASN A 4 -20.79 -16.07 -9.51
CA ASN A 4 -19.89 -15.17 -10.20
C ASN A 4 -19.70 -13.86 -9.41
N LEU A 5 -18.49 -13.31 -9.43
CA LEU A 5 -18.24 -11.95 -8.99
C LEU A 5 -19.06 -10.99 -9.85
N THR A 6 -19.54 -9.90 -9.26
CA THR A 6 -20.00 -8.74 -10.05
C THR A 6 -18.85 -8.31 -10.97
N THR A 7 -19.12 -8.03 -12.24
CA THR A 7 -18.05 -7.64 -13.17
C THR A 7 -17.58 -6.22 -12.91
N ARG A 8 -16.31 -5.93 -13.18
CA ARG A 8 -15.71 -4.58 -13.04
C ARG A 8 -16.47 -3.52 -13.83
N SER A 9 -16.95 -3.87 -15.03
CA SER A 9 -17.72 -2.98 -15.90
C SER A 9 -19.14 -2.69 -15.39
N GLU A 10 -19.71 -3.58 -14.57
CA GLU A 10 -21.05 -3.40 -14.00
C GLU A 10 -20.99 -2.53 -12.75
N ASP A 11 -20.14 -2.88 -11.78
CA ASP A 11 -19.93 -2.11 -10.56
C ASP A 11 -18.56 -2.44 -9.95
N TYR A 12 -17.57 -1.57 -10.23
CA TYR A 12 -16.21 -1.74 -9.76
C TYR A 12 -16.10 -1.75 -8.22
N SER A 13 -16.91 -0.95 -7.53
CA SER A 13 -16.88 -0.87 -6.07
C SER A 13 -17.42 -2.16 -5.45
N LYS A 14 -18.47 -2.73 -6.03
CA LYS A 14 -19.03 -4.00 -5.59
C LYS A 14 -18.11 -5.17 -5.95
N TRP A 15 -17.55 -5.20 -7.16
CA TRP A 15 -16.53 -6.17 -7.57
C TRP A 15 -15.38 -6.23 -6.55
N TYR A 16 -14.79 -5.07 -6.21
CA TYR A 16 -13.68 -4.99 -5.27
C TYR A 16 -14.02 -5.60 -3.90
N ASN A 17 -15.15 -5.20 -3.32
CA ASN A 17 -15.56 -5.69 -2.00
C ASN A 17 -15.89 -7.19 -2.03
N GLU A 18 -16.60 -7.66 -3.05
CA GLU A 18 -16.90 -9.09 -3.22
C GLU A 18 -15.61 -9.90 -3.39
N LEU A 19 -14.65 -9.39 -4.16
CA LEU A 19 -13.37 -10.05 -4.38
C LEU A 19 -12.57 -10.16 -3.08
N VAL A 20 -12.39 -9.06 -2.33
CA VAL A 20 -11.65 -9.05 -1.07
C VAL A 20 -12.21 -10.08 -0.07
N VAL A 21 -13.54 -10.19 0.02
CA VAL A 21 -14.20 -11.14 0.92
C VAL A 21 -14.11 -12.58 0.38
N LYS A 22 -14.43 -12.80 -0.90
CA LYS A 22 -14.47 -14.16 -1.49
C LYS A 22 -13.08 -14.76 -1.66
N ALA A 23 -12.04 -13.95 -1.88
CA ALA A 23 -10.64 -14.38 -1.91
C ALA A 23 -10.03 -14.55 -0.51
N ASP A 24 -10.83 -14.40 0.56
CA ASP A 24 -10.43 -14.67 1.94
C ASP A 24 -9.32 -13.72 2.45
N LEU A 25 -9.29 -12.47 1.95
CA LEU A 25 -8.29 -11.47 2.31
C LEU A 25 -8.64 -10.71 3.59
N ALA A 26 -9.87 -10.18 3.64
CA ALA A 26 -10.38 -9.43 4.79
C ALA A 26 -11.90 -9.43 4.83
N GLU A 27 -12.46 -9.11 6.00
CA GLU A 27 -13.88 -8.88 6.20
C GLU A 27 -14.12 -7.67 7.10
N ASN A 28 -15.34 -7.11 7.05
CA ASN A 28 -15.70 -6.02 7.95
C ASN A 28 -15.72 -6.52 9.40
N SER A 29 -15.12 -5.74 10.30
CA SER A 29 -15.21 -5.98 11.74
C SER A 29 -16.60 -5.62 12.28
N GLY A 30 -16.94 -6.12 13.47
CA GLY A 30 -18.08 -5.62 14.25
C GLY A 30 -17.88 -4.17 14.73
N VAL A 31 -16.64 -3.66 14.69
CA VAL A 31 -16.30 -2.26 14.95
C VAL A 31 -16.43 -1.45 13.65
N ARG A 32 -17.19 -0.35 13.69
CA ARG A 32 -17.44 0.51 12.53
C ARG A 32 -16.13 0.95 11.89
N GLY A 33 -16.03 0.74 10.58
CA GLY A 33 -14.91 1.21 9.78
C GLY A 33 -13.63 0.38 9.93
N CYS A 34 -13.58 -0.59 10.84
CA CYS A 34 -12.46 -1.50 11.00
C CYS A 34 -12.66 -2.76 10.15
N MET A 35 -11.55 -3.45 9.89
CA MET A 35 -11.53 -4.74 9.19
C MET A 35 -10.82 -5.80 10.01
N VAL A 36 -11.21 -7.05 9.82
CA VAL A 36 -10.40 -8.21 10.21
C VAL A 36 -9.62 -8.64 8.97
N ILE A 37 -8.29 -8.46 9.00
CA ILE A 37 -7.41 -9.00 7.96
C ILE A 37 -7.25 -10.50 8.23
N LYS A 38 -7.71 -11.33 7.29
CA LYS A 38 -7.70 -12.78 7.43
C LYS A 38 -6.29 -13.33 7.11
N PRO A 39 -5.98 -14.59 7.47
CA PRO A 39 -4.62 -15.12 7.32
C PRO A 39 -4.04 -14.98 5.91
N TYR A 40 -4.84 -15.15 4.86
CA TYR A 40 -4.35 -15.02 3.48
C TYR A 40 -4.00 -13.57 3.12
N GLY A 41 -4.83 -12.60 3.51
CA GLY A 41 -4.53 -11.18 3.33
C GLY A 41 -3.36 -10.70 4.20
N TYR A 42 -3.27 -11.19 5.43
CA TYR A 42 -2.20 -10.83 6.35
C TYR A 42 -0.84 -11.39 5.88
N ALA A 43 -0.81 -12.61 5.33
CA ALA A 43 0.41 -13.18 4.76
C ALA A 43 0.98 -12.37 3.59
N ILE A 44 0.13 -11.71 2.80
CA ILE A 44 0.58 -10.78 1.75
C ILE A 44 1.18 -9.53 2.40
N TRP A 45 0.51 -8.97 3.42
CA TRP A 45 1.04 -7.83 4.17
C TRP A 45 2.37 -8.14 4.85
N GLU A 46 2.55 -9.32 5.43
CA GLU A 46 3.83 -9.77 6.01
C GLU A 46 4.95 -9.81 4.97
N LYS A 47 4.65 -10.22 3.73
CA LYS A 47 5.61 -10.16 2.62
C LYS A 47 5.96 -8.73 2.21
N MET A 48 4.97 -7.83 2.16
CA MET A 48 5.22 -6.41 1.92
C MET A 48 6.11 -5.82 3.01
N GLN A 49 5.76 -6.10 4.27
CA GLN A 49 6.50 -5.66 5.44
C GLN A 49 7.94 -6.16 5.42
N ALA A 50 8.15 -7.46 5.22
CA ALA A 50 9.48 -8.06 5.27
C ALA A 50 10.43 -7.47 4.21
N GLU A 51 9.93 -7.21 3.00
CA GLU A 51 10.74 -6.65 1.93
C GLU A 51 11.04 -5.16 2.15
N LEU A 52 10.03 -4.36 2.50
CA LEU A 52 10.23 -2.96 2.84
C LEU A 52 11.21 -2.81 4.03
N ASP A 53 11.05 -3.63 5.07
CA ASP A 53 11.92 -3.63 6.24
C ASP A 53 13.38 -3.98 5.89
N ARG A 54 13.59 -4.91 4.95
CA ARG A 54 14.92 -5.20 4.39
C ARG A 54 15.50 -3.97 3.70
N MET A 55 14.74 -3.33 2.82
CA MET A 55 15.18 -2.14 2.06
C MET A 55 15.49 -0.95 2.98
N PHE A 56 14.71 -0.74 4.05
CA PHE A 56 15.00 0.31 5.04
C PHE A 56 16.29 0.02 5.81
N LYS A 57 16.53 -1.25 6.20
CA LYS A 57 17.79 -1.64 6.86
C LYS A 57 19.01 -1.46 5.96
N GLU A 58 18.87 -1.71 4.66
CA GLU A 58 19.94 -1.47 3.68
C GLU A 58 20.31 0.01 3.51
N THR A 59 19.39 0.91 3.85
CA THR A 59 19.61 2.36 3.88
C THR A 59 20.03 2.90 5.25
N GLY A 60 20.25 2.02 6.24
CA GLY A 60 20.76 2.38 7.57
C GLY A 60 19.68 2.67 8.62
N HIS A 61 18.40 2.49 8.29
CA HIS A 61 17.30 2.72 9.23
C HIS A 61 17.21 1.65 10.32
N GLN A 62 16.72 2.06 11.49
CA GLN A 62 16.52 1.19 12.64
C GLN A 62 15.06 1.23 13.09
N ASN A 63 14.51 0.05 13.38
CA ASN A 63 13.15 -0.03 13.91
C ASN A 63 13.11 0.38 15.39
N ALA A 64 12.12 1.19 15.74
CA ALA A 64 11.74 1.51 17.10
C ALA A 64 10.22 1.37 17.27
N TYR A 65 9.75 1.47 18.51
CA TYR A 65 8.33 1.48 18.82
C TYR A 65 8.02 2.57 19.83
N PHE A 66 7.12 3.47 19.43
CA PHE A 66 6.56 4.53 20.24
C PHE A 66 5.13 4.16 20.67
N PRO A 67 4.69 4.60 21.85
CA PRO A 67 3.35 4.33 22.37
C PRO A 67 2.21 4.73 21.42
N LEU A 68 1.10 4.00 21.52
CA LEU A 68 -0.16 4.27 20.82
C LEU A 68 -0.85 5.56 21.29
N PHE A 69 -0.71 5.88 22.57
CA PHE A 69 -1.41 6.98 23.22
C PHE A 69 -0.54 8.24 23.25
N VAL A 70 -1.09 9.34 22.76
CA VAL A 70 -0.45 10.66 22.71
C VAL A 70 -1.22 11.60 23.65
N PRO A 71 -0.58 12.20 24.66
CA PRO A 71 -1.22 13.23 25.49
C PRO A 71 -1.75 14.39 24.64
N LYS A 72 -2.98 14.83 24.92
CA LYS A 72 -3.63 15.91 24.16
C LYS A 72 -2.79 17.18 24.10
N SER A 73 -2.10 17.54 25.18
CA SER A 73 -1.23 18.71 25.25
C SER A 73 -0.07 18.66 24.24
N MET A 74 0.49 17.47 23.98
CA MET A 74 1.53 17.29 22.95
C MET A 74 0.95 17.47 21.54
N PHE A 75 -0.26 16.94 21.32
CA PHE A 75 -0.98 17.07 20.06
C PHE A 75 -1.36 18.53 19.76
N GLU A 76 -1.76 19.30 20.78
CA GLU A 76 -2.05 20.74 20.66
C GLU A 76 -0.79 21.58 20.35
N ALA A 77 0.39 21.16 20.81
CA ALA A 77 1.65 21.83 20.48
C ALA A 77 2.03 21.65 19.00
N GLU A 78 1.67 20.51 18.41
CA GLU A 78 1.83 20.23 16.98
C GLU A 78 0.92 21.12 16.13
N GLU A 79 -0.38 21.20 16.45
CA GLU A 79 -1.35 21.95 15.64
C GLU A 79 -1.05 23.46 15.56
N LYS A 80 -0.40 24.03 16.59
CA LYS A 80 0.05 25.44 16.57
C LYS A 80 1.15 25.72 15.54
N ASN A 81 1.89 24.69 15.11
CA ASN A 81 3.05 24.83 14.23
C ASN A 81 2.86 24.11 12.87
N ALA A 82 1.87 23.23 12.76
CA ALA A 82 1.48 22.51 11.56
C ALA A 82 -0.06 22.43 11.48
N GLU A 83 -0.70 23.53 11.05
CA GLU A 83 -2.17 23.58 10.88
C GLU A 83 -2.64 22.54 9.84
N GLY A 84 -3.74 21.83 10.13
CA GLY A 84 -4.40 20.94 9.17
C GLY A 84 -4.35 19.44 9.50
N PHE A 85 -3.92 19.06 10.70
CA PHE A 85 -3.91 17.66 11.13
C PHE A 85 -5.31 17.03 11.21
N ALA A 86 -5.38 15.71 11.03
CA ALA A 86 -6.63 14.95 11.08
C ALA A 86 -7.28 15.09 12.48
N LYS A 87 -8.32 15.92 12.58
CA LYS A 87 -9.11 16.11 13.80
C LYS A 87 -10.00 14.91 14.13
N GLU A 88 -10.08 13.96 13.21
CA GLU A 88 -10.84 12.71 13.33
C GLU A 88 -10.06 11.68 14.16
N CYS A 89 -9.83 11.96 15.44
CA CYS A 89 -9.10 11.06 16.35
C CYS A 89 -10.03 10.36 17.34
N ALA A 90 -9.68 9.13 17.72
CA ALA A 90 -10.28 8.49 18.89
C ALA A 90 -9.62 9.00 20.17
N ILE A 91 -10.42 9.26 21.21
CA ILE A 91 -9.98 9.87 22.47
C ILE A 91 -10.31 8.95 23.64
N VAL A 92 -9.30 8.59 24.42
CA VAL A 92 -9.44 7.86 25.68
C VAL A 92 -9.60 8.88 26.81
N THR A 93 -10.73 8.80 27.50
CA THR A 93 -11.09 9.72 28.61
C THR A 93 -11.17 9.02 29.97
N HIS A 94 -11.28 7.69 29.99
CA HIS A 94 -11.43 6.89 31.21
C HIS A 94 -10.61 5.60 31.12
N TYR A 95 -10.10 5.09 32.24
CA TYR A 95 -9.24 3.90 32.28
C TYR A 95 -9.91 2.64 32.86
N ARG A 96 -11.17 2.73 33.32
CA ARG A 96 -11.86 1.60 33.98
C ARG A 96 -13.35 1.53 33.61
N LEU A 97 -13.80 0.29 33.42
CA LEU A 97 -15.21 -0.09 33.40
C LEU A 97 -15.63 -0.67 34.76
N LYS A 98 -16.89 -0.52 35.14
CA LYS A 98 -17.50 -1.18 36.30
C LYS A 98 -18.80 -1.88 35.91
N ASN A 99 -19.27 -2.82 36.72
CA ASN A 99 -20.59 -3.40 36.55
C ASN A 99 -21.66 -2.31 36.68
N ASP A 100 -22.63 -2.35 35.78
CA ASP A 100 -23.81 -1.48 35.85
C ASP A 100 -24.71 -1.97 37.00
N PRO A 101 -24.88 -1.18 38.08
CA PRO A 101 -25.69 -1.60 39.23
C PRO A 101 -27.17 -1.76 38.87
N ASP A 102 -27.63 -1.09 37.80
CA ASP A 102 -29.01 -1.11 37.34
C ASP A 102 -29.25 -2.18 36.26
N LYS A 103 -28.18 -2.74 35.67
CA LYS A 103 -28.26 -3.74 34.60
C LYS A 103 -27.28 -4.91 34.84
N PRO A 104 -27.71 -5.96 35.57
CA PRO A 104 -26.88 -7.14 35.81
C PRO A 104 -26.30 -7.73 34.52
N GLY A 105 -24.98 -7.99 34.52
CA GLY A 105 -24.25 -8.51 33.37
C GLY A 105 -23.88 -7.46 32.30
N LYS A 106 -24.16 -6.17 32.53
CA LYS A 106 -23.67 -5.06 31.68
C LYS A 106 -22.56 -4.29 32.38
N LEU A 107 -21.68 -3.69 31.57
CA LEU A 107 -20.60 -2.82 32.01
C LEU A 107 -20.96 -1.37 31.67
N MET A 108 -20.56 -0.45 32.53
CA MET A 108 -20.59 0.99 32.29
C MET A 108 -19.20 1.59 32.51
N VAL A 109 -18.94 2.75 31.90
CA VAL A 109 -17.74 3.54 32.20
C VAL A 109 -17.80 3.97 33.67
N ASP A 110 -16.71 3.80 34.42
CA ASP A 110 -16.66 4.28 35.79
C ASP A 110 -16.40 5.80 35.80
N PRO A 111 -17.35 6.63 36.26
CA PRO A 111 -17.18 8.08 36.25
C PRO A 111 -16.01 8.56 37.13
N ASN A 112 -15.61 7.75 38.12
CA ASN A 112 -14.49 8.05 39.01
C ASN A 112 -13.12 7.67 38.41
N ALA A 113 -13.10 7.05 37.22
CA ALA A 113 -11.89 6.64 36.53
C ALA A 113 -11.56 7.56 35.34
N LYS A 114 -12.01 8.82 35.38
CA LYS A 114 -11.66 9.83 34.39
C LYS A 114 -10.16 10.14 34.48
N LEU A 115 -9.51 10.23 33.33
CA LEU A 115 -8.09 10.59 33.24
C LEU A 115 -7.89 12.07 33.58
N GLU A 116 -6.73 12.40 34.15
CA GLU A 116 -6.31 13.79 34.39
C GLU A 116 -6.15 14.56 33.07
N GLU A 117 -5.66 13.88 32.03
CA GLU A 117 -5.52 14.37 30.67
C GLU A 117 -6.10 13.37 29.67
N GLU A 118 -6.74 13.90 28.62
CA GLU A 118 -7.25 13.09 27.50
C GLU A 118 -6.08 12.51 26.71
N LEU A 119 -6.15 11.21 26.38
CA LEU A 119 -5.15 10.54 25.56
C LEU A 119 -5.72 10.31 24.16
N ILE A 120 -5.01 10.79 23.15
CA ILE A 120 -5.34 10.63 21.73
C ILE A 120 -4.77 9.29 21.25
N VAL A 121 -5.59 8.47 20.61
CA VAL A 121 -5.09 7.30 19.87
C VAL A 121 -4.43 7.84 18.60
N ARG A 122 -3.14 7.55 18.41
CA ARG A 122 -2.34 8.18 17.36
C ARG A 122 -3.01 8.10 15.97
N PRO A 123 -3.27 9.24 15.30
CA PRO A 123 -3.55 9.27 13.86
C PRO A 123 -2.25 9.22 13.04
N THR A 124 -1.14 9.51 13.71
CA THR A 124 0.25 9.57 13.28
C THR A 124 1.16 9.70 14.52
N SER A 125 2.48 9.49 14.41
CA SER A 125 3.38 9.52 15.59
C SER A 125 4.30 10.76 15.70
N GLU A 126 4.13 11.81 14.88
CA GLU A 126 5.03 12.98 14.83
C GLU A 126 5.21 13.61 16.22
N ALA A 127 4.13 14.00 16.91
CA ALA A 127 4.25 14.61 18.23
C ALA A 127 5.06 13.78 19.25
N ILE A 128 4.78 12.49 19.35
CA ILE A 128 5.45 11.62 20.34
C ILE A 128 6.91 11.36 19.95
N ILE A 129 7.20 11.22 18.65
CA ILE A 129 8.54 10.96 18.15
C ILE A 129 9.42 12.20 18.29
N TRP A 130 8.97 13.36 17.80
CA TRP A 130 9.73 14.60 17.87
C TRP A 130 9.94 15.07 19.30
N SER A 131 8.94 14.91 20.19
CA SER A 131 9.14 15.14 21.62
C SER A 131 10.19 14.22 22.24
N THR A 132 10.31 12.98 21.76
CA THR A 132 11.31 12.03 22.25
C THR A 132 12.70 12.34 21.70
N TYR A 133 12.81 12.77 20.43
CA TYR A 133 14.08 13.12 19.79
C TYR A 133 14.82 14.24 20.49
N LYS A 134 14.11 15.16 21.16
CA LYS A 134 14.73 16.16 22.04
C LYS A 134 15.69 15.55 23.06
N GLY A 135 15.38 14.35 23.57
CA GLY A 135 16.23 13.63 24.52
C GLY A 135 17.35 12.82 23.86
N TRP A 136 17.17 12.40 22.60
CA TRP A 136 18.14 11.54 21.90
C TRP A 136 19.21 12.33 21.15
N VAL A 137 18.87 13.52 20.65
CA VAL A 137 19.77 14.38 19.89
C VAL A 137 20.32 15.47 20.80
N GLN A 138 21.64 15.51 20.98
CA GLN A 138 22.33 16.54 21.76
C GLN A 138 23.47 17.20 20.96
N SER A 139 24.13 16.43 20.09
CA SER A 139 25.27 16.88 19.28
C SER A 139 25.18 16.38 17.84
N TYR A 140 25.97 16.96 16.94
CA TYR A 140 26.08 16.51 15.55
C TYR A 140 26.47 15.03 15.40
N ARG A 141 27.03 14.40 16.45
CA ARG A 141 27.42 12.98 16.44
C ARG A 141 26.24 12.03 16.61
N ASP A 142 25.10 12.54 17.05
CA ASP A 142 23.86 11.77 17.20
C ASP A 142 23.05 11.77 15.89
N LEU A 143 23.56 12.44 14.84
CA LEU A 143 22.93 12.62 13.54
C LEU A 143 23.75 11.93 12.43
N PRO A 144 23.09 11.42 11.37
CA PRO A 144 21.64 11.38 11.19
C PRO A 144 20.99 10.32 12.09
N LEU A 145 19.79 10.65 12.59
CA LEU A 145 18.94 9.72 13.32
C LEU A 145 17.90 9.15 12.36
N LEU A 146 17.97 7.85 12.10
CA LEU A 146 17.19 7.16 11.05
C LEU A 146 16.26 6.10 11.66
N ILE A 147 15.02 6.48 12.01
CA ILE A 147 14.11 5.60 12.73
C ILE A 147 12.90 5.22 11.88
N ASN A 148 12.52 3.95 11.99
CA ASN A 148 11.32 3.40 11.39
C ASN A 148 10.39 2.80 12.46
N GLN A 149 9.08 2.82 12.24
CA GLN A 149 8.08 2.13 13.07
C GLN A 149 7.06 1.39 12.19
N TRP A 150 6.81 0.12 12.54
CA TRP A 150 5.64 -0.63 12.08
C TRP A 150 4.56 -0.59 13.16
N ALA A 151 3.37 -0.14 12.80
CA ALA A 151 2.33 0.21 13.76
C ALA A 151 0.92 0.15 13.16
N ASN A 152 -0.09 0.12 14.03
CA ASN A 152 -1.44 0.55 13.68
C ASN A 152 -1.66 2.03 14.03
N VAL A 153 -2.56 2.66 13.29
CA VAL A 153 -3.07 4.02 13.58
C VAL A 153 -4.58 4.06 13.45
N VAL A 154 -5.19 5.07 14.07
CA VAL A 154 -6.64 5.28 14.03
C VAL A 154 -6.98 6.66 13.48
N ARG A 155 -7.81 6.69 12.44
CA ARG A 155 -8.40 7.90 11.85
C ARG A 155 -9.89 7.66 11.67
N TRP A 156 -10.74 8.52 12.23
CA TRP A 156 -12.19 8.27 12.32
C TRP A 156 -12.94 8.54 11.00
N GLU A 157 -12.58 7.76 9.98
CA GLU A 157 -13.06 7.90 8.61
C GLU A 157 -14.57 7.63 8.46
N MET A 158 -15.27 8.59 7.86
CA MET A 158 -16.73 8.49 7.67
C MET A 158 -17.14 7.49 6.60
N ARG A 159 -16.30 7.28 5.57
CA ARG A 159 -16.57 6.41 4.42
C ARG A 159 -15.44 5.43 4.23
N THR A 160 -15.62 4.21 4.72
CA THR A 160 -14.56 3.20 4.70
C THR A 160 -14.67 2.25 3.50
N ARG A 161 -13.51 1.78 3.04
CA ARG A 161 -13.34 0.72 2.04
C ARG A 161 -12.18 -0.16 2.49
N LEU A 162 -12.39 -1.48 2.51
CA LEU A 162 -11.37 -2.44 2.98
C LEU A 162 -10.02 -2.16 2.32
N PHE A 163 -8.95 -2.18 3.12
CA PHE A 163 -7.57 -1.80 2.78
C PHE A 163 -7.34 -0.34 2.33
N LEU A 164 -8.22 0.25 1.52
CA LEU A 164 -8.01 1.59 0.95
C LEU A 164 -8.18 2.72 1.97
N ARG A 165 -9.18 2.59 2.85
CA ARG A 165 -9.55 3.60 3.82
C ARG A 165 -10.35 2.94 4.95
N THR A 166 -9.73 2.71 6.09
CA THR A 166 -10.36 2.10 7.26
C THR A 166 -10.13 2.97 8.49
N ALA A 167 -10.97 2.80 9.51
CA ALA A 167 -10.85 3.58 10.74
C ALA A 167 -9.58 3.23 11.51
N GLU A 168 -9.20 1.96 11.48
CA GLU A 168 -7.90 1.45 11.92
C GLU A 168 -7.19 0.80 10.74
N PHE A 169 -5.90 1.07 10.58
CA PHE A 169 -5.08 0.42 9.55
C PHE A 169 -3.65 0.20 10.04
N LEU A 170 -3.02 -0.83 9.46
CA LEU A 170 -1.60 -1.09 9.65
C LEU A 170 -0.80 -0.23 8.68
N TRP A 171 0.33 0.27 9.15
CA TRP A 171 1.22 1.06 8.34
C TRP A 171 2.66 0.99 8.82
N GLN A 172 3.52 1.58 8.00
CA GLN A 172 4.87 1.92 8.35
C GLN A 172 5.01 3.44 8.28
N GLU A 173 5.69 3.99 9.29
CA GLU A 173 6.08 5.40 9.35
C GLU A 173 7.55 5.53 9.73
N GLY A 174 8.31 6.24 8.90
CA GLY A 174 9.70 6.57 9.13
C GLY A 174 9.81 8.03 9.52
N HIS A 175 10.72 8.32 10.44
CA HIS A 175 10.98 9.66 10.95
C HIS A 175 12.48 9.82 11.11
N THR A 176 13.03 10.88 10.55
CA THR A 176 14.48 11.10 10.55
C THR A 176 14.84 12.53 10.89
N ALA A 177 16.00 12.69 11.53
CA ALA A 177 16.57 13.99 11.87
C ALA A 177 18.00 14.11 11.34
N HIS A 178 18.31 15.25 10.72
CA HIS A 178 19.56 15.52 10.00
C HIS A 178 20.20 16.82 10.47
N ALA A 179 21.52 16.92 10.29
CA ALA A 179 22.26 18.12 10.63
C ALA A 179 22.04 19.22 9.58
N THR A 180 21.84 18.84 8.31
CA THR A 180 21.72 19.78 7.19
C THR A 180 20.43 19.60 6.40
N LYS A 181 19.99 20.68 5.73
CA LYS A 181 18.86 20.66 4.79
C LYS A 181 19.10 19.69 3.63
N ALA A 182 20.34 19.63 3.13
CA ALA A 182 20.70 18.80 1.99
C ALA A 182 20.52 17.31 2.30
N GLU A 183 21.00 16.86 3.46
CA GLU A 183 20.82 15.47 3.92
C GLU A 183 19.33 15.11 4.07
N ALA A 184 18.52 16.01 4.62
CA ALA A 184 17.09 15.79 4.77
C ALA A 184 16.35 15.68 3.42
N ILE A 185 16.70 16.51 2.43
CA ILE A 185 16.13 16.40 1.08
C ILE A 185 16.57 15.09 0.41
N GLU A 186 17.86 14.75 0.50
CA GLU A 186 18.38 13.49 -0.03
C GLU A 186 17.65 12.29 0.59
N GLU A 187 17.39 12.33 1.89
CA GLU A 187 16.64 11.29 2.57
C GLU A 187 15.18 11.21 2.11
N SER A 188 14.51 12.35 1.94
CA SER A 188 13.15 12.39 1.41
C SER A 188 13.06 11.79 0.01
N GLU A 189 13.99 12.14 -0.90
CA GLU A 189 14.06 11.59 -2.25
C GLU A 189 14.41 10.09 -2.24
N LYS A 190 15.36 9.68 -1.39
CA LYS A 190 15.75 8.27 -1.21
C LYS A 190 14.56 7.42 -0.83
N MET A 191 13.74 7.86 0.12
CA MET A 191 12.60 7.07 0.59
C MET A 191 11.44 7.03 -0.40
N MET A 192 11.23 8.09 -1.18
CA MET A 192 10.34 8.02 -2.34
C MET A 192 10.84 6.97 -3.36
N ASN A 193 12.14 6.92 -3.64
CA ASN A 193 12.70 5.95 -4.59
C ASN A 193 12.64 4.51 -4.07
N VAL A 194 12.86 4.27 -2.78
CA VAL A 194 12.68 2.94 -2.17
C VAL A 194 11.22 2.49 -2.28
N TYR A 195 10.26 3.37 -2.02
CA TYR A 195 8.86 3.02 -2.24
C TYR A 195 8.54 2.75 -3.71
N ALA A 196 9.08 3.55 -4.63
CA ALA A 196 8.89 3.29 -6.06
C ALA A 196 9.46 1.93 -6.47
N ASP A 197 10.69 1.62 -6.05
CA ASP A 197 11.36 0.34 -6.34
C ASP A 197 10.55 -0.85 -5.80
N PHE A 198 10.08 -0.76 -4.55
CA PHE A 198 9.21 -1.78 -3.97
C PHE A 198 7.90 -1.96 -4.77
N VAL A 199 7.20 -0.86 -5.05
CA VAL A 199 5.89 -0.92 -5.73
C VAL A 199 6.04 -1.41 -7.18
N GLU A 200 7.08 -0.99 -7.89
CA GLU A 200 7.32 -1.42 -9.28
C GLU A 200 7.86 -2.85 -9.35
N ASN A 201 8.96 -3.15 -8.66
CA ASN A 201 9.67 -4.42 -8.84
C ASN A 201 9.10 -5.55 -7.98
N PHE A 202 8.60 -5.25 -6.78
CA PHE A 202 8.03 -6.27 -5.89
C PHE A 202 6.52 -6.44 -6.10
N MET A 203 5.77 -5.34 -6.21
CA MET A 203 4.31 -5.41 -6.42
C MET A 203 3.91 -5.49 -7.91
N ALA A 204 4.83 -5.30 -8.85
CA ALA A 204 4.53 -5.20 -10.28
C ALA A 204 3.56 -4.07 -10.62
N ILE A 205 3.55 -2.95 -9.87
CA ILE A 205 2.65 -1.81 -10.08
C ILE A 205 3.47 -0.60 -10.55
N PRO A 206 3.26 -0.09 -11.78
CA PRO A 206 3.98 1.08 -12.27
C PRO A 206 3.51 2.36 -11.55
N VAL A 207 4.44 3.25 -11.19
CA VAL A 207 4.11 4.50 -10.49
C VAL A 207 4.72 5.74 -11.16
N VAL A 208 4.09 6.89 -10.95
CA VAL A 208 4.66 8.19 -11.30
C VAL A 208 5.25 8.81 -10.05
N LYS A 209 6.57 9.03 -10.06
CA LYS A 209 7.28 9.79 -9.03
C LYS A 209 7.06 11.30 -9.24
N GLY A 210 6.71 12.02 -8.18
CA GLY A 210 6.42 13.44 -8.29
C GLY A 210 6.40 14.16 -6.94
N ILE A 211 6.14 15.46 -7.01
CA ILE A 211 6.00 16.34 -5.85
C ILE A 211 4.54 16.81 -5.78
N LYS A 212 4.00 16.94 -4.57
CA LYS A 212 2.66 17.51 -4.35
C LYS A 212 2.65 19.03 -4.53
N THR A 213 1.54 19.59 -4.99
CA THR A 213 1.31 21.03 -4.94
C THR A 213 1.18 21.48 -3.49
N GLU A 214 1.27 22.79 -3.25
CA GLU A 214 1.19 23.35 -1.90
C GLU A 214 -0.12 23.01 -1.17
N THR A 215 -1.23 22.85 -1.89
CA THR A 215 -2.54 22.49 -1.34
C THR A 215 -2.71 21.01 -1.05
N GLU A 216 -1.88 20.15 -1.65
CA GLU A 216 -1.97 18.68 -1.52
C GLU A 216 -0.74 18.09 -0.80
N ARG A 217 0.21 18.92 -0.34
CA ARG A 217 1.32 18.49 0.51
C ARG A 217 0.85 18.16 1.92
N PHE A 218 1.65 17.37 2.63
CA PHE A 218 1.38 17.06 4.03
C PHE A 218 1.42 18.32 4.92
N ALA A 219 0.48 18.42 5.85
CA ALA A 219 0.42 19.52 6.80
C ALA A 219 1.70 19.57 7.65
N GLY A 220 2.41 20.70 7.61
CA GLY A 220 3.70 20.86 8.30
C GLY A 220 4.93 20.46 7.49
N ALA A 221 4.77 19.94 6.27
CA ALA A 221 5.89 19.72 5.35
C ALA A 221 6.21 20.97 4.52
N ASP A 222 7.50 21.21 4.27
CA ASP A 222 7.95 22.16 3.26
C ASP A 222 7.67 21.59 1.86
N GLU A 223 7.95 20.30 1.66
CA GLU A 223 7.74 19.59 0.40
C GLU A 223 7.27 18.15 0.64
N THR A 224 6.44 17.62 -0.26
CA THR A 224 5.97 16.23 -0.20
C THR A 224 6.23 15.55 -1.53
N TYR A 225 7.13 14.57 -1.51
CA TYR A 225 7.36 13.61 -2.57
C TYR A 225 6.31 12.49 -2.48
N CYS A 226 5.90 11.97 -3.63
CA CYS A 226 4.89 10.93 -3.72
C CYS A 226 5.13 10.00 -4.91
N ILE A 227 4.56 8.80 -4.79
CA ILE A 227 4.37 7.87 -5.91
C ILE A 227 2.87 7.69 -6.17
N GLU A 228 2.44 7.98 -7.41
CA GLU A 228 1.04 7.89 -7.83
C GLU A 228 0.86 6.71 -8.78
N ALA A 229 -0.03 5.78 -8.43
CA ALA A 229 -0.42 4.63 -9.25
C ALA A 229 -1.77 4.89 -9.94
N LEU A 230 -2.02 4.19 -11.05
CA LEU A 230 -3.30 4.24 -11.76
C LEU A 230 -4.03 2.90 -11.66
N MET A 231 -5.28 2.94 -11.20
CA MET A 231 -6.11 1.75 -11.01
C MET A 231 -6.87 1.41 -12.30
N GLN A 232 -7.33 0.16 -12.41
CA GLN A 232 -8.06 -0.32 -13.59
C GLN A 232 -9.39 0.40 -13.87
N ASP A 233 -9.94 1.16 -12.91
CA ASP A 233 -11.13 2.00 -13.10
C ASP A 233 -10.78 3.45 -13.55
N GLY A 234 -9.51 3.71 -13.84
CA GLY A 234 -9.03 5.00 -14.31
C GLY A 234 -8.82 6.05 -13.22
N LYS A 235 -8.97 5.71 -11.94
CA LYS A 235 -8.65 6.62 -10.83
C LYS A 235 -7.22 6.47 -10.34
N ALA A 236 -6.65 7.57 -9.88
CA ALA A 236 -5.35 7.61 -9.24
C ALA A 236 -5.40 7.15 -7.79
N LEU A 237 -4.30 6.56 -7.33
CA LEU A 237 -4.10 6.13 -5.96
C LEU A 237 -2.67 6.51 -5.53
N GLN A 238 -2.56 7.32 -4.47
CA GLN A 238 -1.27 7.59 -3.84
C GLN A 238 -0.78 6.30 -3.17
N ALA A 239 0.34 5.76 -3.67
CA ALA A 239 0.91 4.48 -3.22
C ALA A 239 1.92 4.65 -2.08
N GLY A 240 2.43 5.86 -1.85
CA GLY A 240 3.38 6.18 -0.78
C GLY A 240 3.78 7.64 -0.81
N THR A 241 4.20 8.17 0.33
CA THR A 241 4.68 9.56 0.47
C THR A 241 5.94 9.65 1.29
N SER A 242 6.75 10.65 0.95
CA SER A 242 7.94 11.04 1.67
C SER A 242 7.98 12.56 1.78
N HIS A 243 8.21 13.08 2.98
CA HIS A 243 7.99 14.46 3.35
C HIS A 243 9.30 15.07 3.81
N PHE A 244 9.69 16.18 3.21
CA PHE A 244 10.69 17.06 3.77
C PHE A 244 9.99 18.04 4.71
N LEU A 245 10.20 17.86 6.02
CA LEU A 245 9.49 18.59 7.07
C LEU A 245 10.13 19.95 7.40
N GLY A 246 11.24 20.28 6.76
CA GLY A 246 12.03 21.46 7.10
C GLY A 246 12.49 21.39 8.55
N GLN A 247 12.26 22.47 9.31
CA GLN A 247 12.52 22.55 10.75
C GLN A 247 11.23 22.75 11.56
N ASN A 248 10.05 22.53 10.97
CA ASN A 248 8.77 22.89 11.59
C ASN A 248 8.55 22.12 12.90
N PHE A 249 8.69 20.79 12.84
CA PHE A 249 8.58 19.91 14.01
C PHE A 249 9.75 20.09 14.99
N ALA A 250 10.97 20.26 14.48
CA ALA A 250 12.13 20.52 15.34
C ALA A 250 11.96 21.79 16.17
N LYS A 251 11.37 22.86 15.61
CA LYS A 251 11.04 24.09 16.35
C LYS A 251 9.87 23.89 17.31
N ALA A 252 8.83 23.17 16.90
CA ALA A 252 7.66 22.90 17.73
C ALA A 252 8.02 22.13 19.02
N PHE A 253 8.92 21.16 18.90
CA PHE A 253 9.34 20.28 20.01
C PHE A 253 10.73 20.63 20.58
N ASP A 254 11.34 21.74 20.14
CA ASP A 254 12.65 22.23 20.61
C ASP A 254 13.76 21.16 20.51
N VAL A 255 13.83 20.50 19.35
CA VAL A 255 14.85 19.50 19.02
C VAL A 255 16.06 20.20 18.41
N LYS A 256 17.13 20.30 19.19
CA LYS A 256 18.37 21.00 18.84
C LYS A 256 19.58 20.10 18.98
N PHE A 257 20.67 20.48 18.33
CA PHE A 257 21.96 19.84 18.49
C PHE A 257 23.08 20.88 18.54
N ALA A 258 24.17 20.56 19.24
CA ALA A 258 25.44 21.27 19.10
C ALA A 258 26.12 20.87 17.80
N ASN A 259 26.33 21.82 16.88
CA ASN A 259 27.10 21.60 15.66
C ASN A 259 28.61 21.45 15.96
N ALA A 260 29.43 21.23 14.93
CA ALA A 260 30.88 21.01 15.12
C ALA A 260 31.61 22.21 15.76
N GLU A 261 31.07 23.42 15.59
CA GLU A 261 31.56 24.67 16.19
C GLU A 261 30.98 24.93 17.60
N GLY A 262 30.13 24.03 18.12
CA GLY A 262 29.49 24.16 19.43
C GLY A 262 28.26 25.07 19.46
N LYS A 263 27.79 25.56 18.30
CA LYS A 263 26.57 26.36 18.18
C LYS A 263 25.34 25.47 18.20
N GLN A 264 24.30 25.93 18.91
CA GLN A 264 23.01 25.26 18.96
C GLN A 264 22.18 25.55 17.72
N GLU A 265 21.75 24.49 17.01
CA GLU A 265 20.93 24.58 15.81
C GLU A 265 19.77 23.56 15.87
N HIS A 266 18.66 23.84 15.18
CA HIS A 266 17.56 22.88 15.06
C HIS A 266 17.89 21.85 13.98
N VAL A 267 17.48 20.61 14.20
CA VAL A 267 17.62 19.54 13.19
C VAL A 267 16.69 19.78 12.00
N TRP A 268 17.03 19.19 10.86
CA TRP A 268 16.18 19.10 9.68
C TRP A 268 15.44 17.76 9.67
N GLY A 269 14.13 17.78 9.50
CA GLY A 269 13.29 16.59 9.65
C GLY A 269 12.77 16.03 8.33
N THR A 270 12.59 14.71 8.30
CA THR A 270 11.79 14.03 7.28
C THR A 270 10.82 13.05 7.94
N SER A 271 9.71 12.78 7.24
CA SER A 271 8.83 11.65 7.56
C SER A 271 8.34 10.99 6.28
N TRP A 272 8.08 9.70 6.30
CA TRP A 272 7.67 8.95 5.11
C TRP A 272 6.84 7.73 5.52
N GLY A 273 5.86 7.35 4.69
CA GLY A 273 4.92 6.31 5.10
C GLY A 273 4.17 5.61 3.96
N VAL A 274 3.85 4.34 4.22
CA VAL A 274 2.95 3.50 3.41
C VAL A 274 2.06 2.68 4.35
N SER A 275 0.85 2.35 3.89
CA SER A 275 -0.10 1.58 4.67
C SER A 275 -0.61 0.35 3.93
N THR A 276 -1.50 -0.39 4.58
CA THR A 276 -2.30 -1.44 3.93
C THR A 276 -3.11 -0.95 2.73
N ARG A 277 -3.15 0.36 2.43
CA ARG A 277 -3.60 0.89 1.14
C ARG A 277 -2.92 0.24 -0.06
N LEU A 278 -1.67 -0.19 0.09
CA LEU A 278 -0.94 -0.98 -0.92
C LEU A 278 -1.60 -2.32 -1.24
N MET A 279 -2.28 -2.96 -0.28
CA MET A 279 -3.09 -4.16 -0.55
C MET A 279 -4.27 -3.84 -1.48
N GLY A 280 -4.90 -2.68 -1.30
CA GLY A 280 -5.95 -2.21 -2.20
C GLY A 280 -5.40 -1.92 -3.61
N ALA A 281 -4.23 -1.27 -3.70
CA ALA A 281 -3.53 -1.03 -4.96
C ALA A 281 -3.25 -2.33 -5.71
N LEU A 282 -2.73 -3.34 -4.99
CA LEU A 282 -2.44 -4.67 -5.52
C LEU A 282 -3.67 -5.32 -6.15
N VAL A 283 -4.77 -5.37 -5.40
CA VAL A 283 -6.03 -5.98 -5.85
C VAL A 283 -6.54 -5.25 -7.10
N MET A 284 -6.59 -3.91 -7.07
CA MET A 284 -7.18 -3.10 -8.14
C MET A 284 -6.30 -2.98 -9.39
N THR A 285 -5.00 -3.27 -9.30
CA THR A 285 -4.09 -3.25 -10.46
C THR A 285 -4.15 -4.55 -11.26
N HIS A 286 -4.14 -5.70 -10.58
CA HIS A 286 -3.89 -6.99 -11.23
C HIS A 286 -5.12 -7.88 -11.37
N SER A 287 -6.06 -7.79 -10.44
CA SER A 287 -7.17 -8.75 -10.36
C SER A 287 -8.15 -8.60 -11.52
N ASP A 288 -8.96 -9.64 -11.72
CA ASP A 288 -9.94 -9.70 -12.80
C ASP A 288 -11.31 -10.20 -12.31
N ASP A 289 -12.23 -10.42 -13.26
CA ASP A 289 -13.60 -10.85 -12.97
C ASP A 289 -13.69 -12.32 -12.53
N GLN A 290 -12.58 -13.07 -12.58
CA GLN A 290 -12.47 -14.47 -12.13
C GLN A 290 -11.86 -14.59 -10.73
N GLY A 291 -11.17 -13.57 -10.25
CA GLY A 291 -10.65 -13.55 -8.90
C GLY A 291 -9.41 -12.68 -8.71
N LEU A 292 -8.69 -12.97 -7.64
CA LEU A 292 -7.43 -12.32 -7.31
C LEU A 292 -6.37 -12.72 -8.34
N VAL A 293 -5.44 -11.82 -8.63
CA VAL A 293 -4.22 -12.11 -9.40
C VAL A 293 -3.05 -11.53 -8.61
N LEU A 294 -2.12 -12.39 -8.19
CA LEU A 294 -1.00 -11.98 -7.35
C LEU A 294 0.31 -12.03 -8.15
N PRO A 295 1.16 -10.99 -8.06
CA PRO A 295 2.56 -11.08 -8.42
C PRO A 295 3.23 -12.18 -7.59
N PRO A 296 4.05 -13.06 -8.22
CA PRO A 296 4.74 -14.15 -7.53
C PRO A 296 5.54 -13.74 -6.29
N ASN A 297 6.11 -12.53 -6.26
CA ASN A 297 6.85 -12.02 -5.10
C ASN A 297 5.95 -11.87 -3.85
N LEU A 298 4.69 -11.49 -4.05
CA LEU A 298 3.70 -11.27 -2.99
C LEU A 298 2.77 -12.46 -2.72
N ALA A 299 2.71 -13.44 -3.61
CA ALA A 299 1.84 -14.59 -3.44
C ALA A 299 2.24 -15.42 -2.20
N PRO A 300 1.35 -15.62 -1.20
CA PRO A 300 1.64 -16.47 -0.04
C PRO A 300 1.89 -17.94 -0.43
N ILE A 301 1.27 -18.34 -1.54
CA ILE A 301 1.44 -19.61 -2.22
C ILE A 301 1.71 -19.26 -3.68
N GLN A 302 2.92 -19.52 -4.16
CA GLN A 302 3.30 -19.29 -5.56
C GLN A 302 2.84 -20.44 -6.45
N VAL A 303 2.94 -21.66 -5.95
CA VAL A 303 2.57 -22.88 -6.68
C VAL A 303 1.60 -23.72 -5.86
N VAL A 304 0.47 -24.09 -6.45
CA VAL A 304 -0.43 -25.09 -5.88
C VAL A 304 -0.42 -26.36 -6.73
N ILE A 305 -0.31 -27.51 -6.09
CA ILE A 305 -0.31 -28.82 -6.75
C ILE A 305 -1.61 -29.54 -6.37
N VAL A 306 -2.37 -29.96 -7.38
CA VAL A 306 -3.67 -30.61 -7.20
C VAL A 306 -3.63 -32.02 -7.83
N PRO A 307 -3.79 -33.09 -7.04
CA PRO A 307 -3.80 -34.45 -7.56
C PRO A 307 -5.15 -34.76 -8.21
N ILE A 308 -5.13 -35.49 -9.33
CA ILE A 308 -6.31 -36.01 -10.01
C ILE A 308 -6.28 -37.54 -9.93
N TYR A 309 -7.14 -38.13 -9.12
CA TYR A 309 -7.12 -39.57 -8.83
C TYR A 309 -8.53 -40.14 -8.71
N LYS A 310 -8.64 -41.47 -8.79
CA LYS A 310 -9.89 -42.22 -8.59
C LYS A 310 -9.84 -43.18 -7.41
N THR A 311 -8.65 -43.61 -7.01
CA THR A 311 -8.42 -44.56 -5.90
C THR A 311 -7.35 -44.03 -4.96
N ASP A 312 -7.35 -44.52 -3.72
CA ASP A 312 -6.36 -44.12 -2.71
C ASP A 312 -4.93 -44.53 -3.13
N GLU A 313 -4.77 -45.68 -3.77
CA GLU A 313 -3.48 -46.13 -4.31
C GLU A 313 -2.91 -45.15 -5.36
N GLN A 314 -3.76 -44.63 -6.25
CA GLN A 314 -3.34 -43.59 -7.21
C GLN A 314 -2.92 -42.30 -6.49
N LEU A 315 -3.66 -41.90 -5.45
CA LEU A 315 -3.32 -40.74 -4.65
C LEU A 315 -1.97 -40.91 -3.94
N GLU A 316 -1.68 -42.09 -3.40
CA GLU A 316 -0.40 -42.39 -2.76
C GLU A 316 0.77 -42.29 -3.74
N GLN A 317 0.62 -42.86 -4.94
CA GLN A 317 1.64 -42.78 -6.00
C GLN A 317 1.90 -41.33 -6.44
N ILE A 318 0.84 -40.55 -6.65
CA ILE A 318 0.94 -39.12 -6.95
C ILE A 318 1.60 -38.36 -5.80
N THR A 319 1.20 -38.65 -4.56
CA THR A 319 1.75 -37.98 -3.38
C THR A 319 3.25 -38.19 -3.24
N ALA A 320 3.75 -39.39 -3.54
CA ALA A 320 5.18 -39.68 -3.53
C ALA A 320 5.96 -38.78 -4.53
N ALA A 321 5.51 -38.71 -5.79
CA ALA A 321 6.12 -37.88 -6.81
C ALA A 321 6.02 -36.37 -6.49
N VAL A 322 4.86 -35.93 -6.00
CA VAL A 322 4.62 -34.53 -5.63
C VAL A 322 5.48 -34.11 -4.44
N ASN A 323 5.67 -34.96 -3.43
CA ASN A 323 6.51 -34.65 -2.28
C ASN A 323 7.98 -34.40 -2.68
N GLU A 324 8.49 -35.14 -3.66
CA GLU A 324 9.81 -34.90 -4.22
C GLU A 324 9.87 -33.54 -4.93
N LEU A 325 8.88 -33.22 -5.77
CA LEU A 325 8.80 -31.93 -6.46
C LEU A 325 8.68 -30.75 -5.49
N VAL A 326 7.81 -30.85 -4.48
CA VAL A 326 7.64 -29.85 -3.41
C VAL A 326 8.97 -29.60 -2.71
N THR A 327 9.72 -30.66 -2.41
CA THR A 327 11.05 -30.52 -1.77
C THR A 327 12.03 -29.77 -2.65
N LYS A 328 12.06 -30.07 -3.95
CA LYS A 328 12.94 -29.37 -4.91
C LYS A 328 12.56 -27.89 -5.07
N LEU A 329 11.29 -27.57 -5.22
CA LEU A 329 10.80 -26.19 -5.33
C LEU A 329 11.08 -25.37 -4.06
N ARG A 330 10.87 -25.94 -2.87
CA ARG A 330 11.15 -25.25 -1.61
C ARG A 330 12.63 -24.96 -1.39
N LYS A 331 13.56 -25.74 -1.97
CA LYS A 331 15.00 -25.42 -1.95
C LYS A 331 15.31 -24.13 -2.71
N LEU A 332 14.51 -23.77 -3.70
CA LEU A 332 14.55 -22.48 -4.40
C LEU A 332 13.75 -21.39 -3.69
N LYS A 333 13.31 -21.62 -2.44
CA LYS A 333 12.44 -20.72 -1.66
C LYS A 333 11.07 -20.44 -2.30
N ILE A 334 10.63 -21.30 -3.22
CA ILE A 334 9.29 -21.22 -3.81
C ILE A 334 8.27 -21.78 -2.80
N SER A 335 7.24 -20.99 -2.53
CA SER A 335 6.13 -21.37 -1.64
C SER A 335 5.16 -22.31 -2.36
N VAL A 336 5.06 -23.55 -1.89
CA VAL A 336 4.26 -24.61 -2.52
C VAL A 336 3.20 -25.18 -1.57
N LYS A 337 1.95 -25.25 -2.06
CA LYS A 337 0.83 -25.94 -1.41
C LYS A 337 0.48 -27.20 -2.20
N TYR A 338 0.59 -28.36 -1.56
CA TYR A 338 -0.07 -29.57 -2.03
C TYR A 338 -1.50 -29.60 -1.45
N ASP A 339 -2.50 -29.69 -2.33
CA ASP A 339 -3.91 -29.77 -1.95
C ASP A 339 -4.46 -31.18 -2.14
N ASP A 340 -4.14 -32.02 -1.16
CA ASP A 340 -4.53 -33.42 -1.02
C ASP A 340 -5.89 -33.62 -0.32
N ARG A 341 -6.65 -32.54 -0.05
CA ARG A 341 -7.96 -32.64 0.61
C ARG A 341 -8.86 -33.61 -0.16
N THR A 342 -9.25 -34.71 0.47
CA THR A 342 -10.09 -35.76 -0.15
C THR A 342 -11.57 -35.39 -0.17
N THR A 343 -11.96 -34.34 0.57
CA THR A 343 -13.35 -33.86 0.69
C THR A 343 -13.82 -33.01 -0.49
N GLN A 344 -12.92 -32.62 -1.40
CA GLN A 344 -13.21 -31.73 -2.52
C GLN A 344 -12.75 -32.32 -3.86
N LYS A 345 -13.57 -32.17 -4.89
CA LYS A 345 -13.22 -32.60 -6.26
C LYS A 345 -12.14 -31.67 -6.86
N PRO A 346 -11.30 -32.15 -7.80
CA PRO A 346 -10.26 -31.33 -8.43
C PRO A 346 -10.78 -30.00 -9.01
N GLY A 347 -11.93 -30.02 -9.70
CA GLY A 347 -12.53 -28.80 -10.27
C GLY A 347 -12.92 -27.75 -9.22
N PHE A 348 -13.28 -28.16 -8.00
CA PHE A 348 -13.51 -27.21 -6.89
C PHE A 348 -12.19 -26.57 -6.45
N LYS A 349 -11.15 -27.40 -6.27
CA LYS A 349 -9.81 -26.93 -5.88
C LYS A 349 -9.26 -25.95 -6.92
N PHE A 350 -9.43 -26.25 -8.21
CA PHE A 350 -9.02 -25.35 -9.29
C PHE A 350 -9.65 -23.97 -9.14
N ALA A 351 -10.98 -23.91 -9.01
CA ALA A 351 -11.71 -22.66 -8.86
C ALA A 351 -11.35 -21.91 -7.56
N GLU A 352 -11.12 -22.62 -6.46
CA GLU A 352 -10.68 -22.00 -5.19
C GLU A 352 -9.33 -21.31 -5.34
N TRP A 353 -8.34 -22.00 -5.91
CA TRP A 353 -6.99 -21.45 -6.04
C TRP A 353 -6.85 -20.41 -7.15
N GLU A 354 -7.68 -20.50 -8.20
CA GLU A 354 -7.83 -19.44 -9.18
C GLU A 354 -8.46 -18.19 -8.55
N LEU A 355 -9.54 -18.34 -7.76
CA LEU A 355 -10.17 -17.24 -7.04
C LEU A 355 -9.21 -16.57 -6.04
N LYS A 356 -8.40 -17.37 -5.34
CA LYS A 356 -7.35 -16.90 -4.42
C LYS A 356 -6.08 -16.39 -5.12
N GLY A 357 -6.02 -16.44 -6.46
CA GLY A 357 -4.94 -15.82 -7.21
C GLY A 357 -3.57 -16.47 -7.07
N VAL A 358 -3.52 -17.78 -6.82
CA VAL A 358 -2.25 -18.52 -6.83
C VAL A 358 -1.64 -18.46 -8.24
N PRO A 359 -0.41 -17.93 -8.43
CA PRO A 359 0.17 -17.67 -9.75
C PRO A 359 0.22 -18.89 -10.67
N VAL A 360 0.66 -20.04 -10.14
CA VAL A 360 0.82 -21.27 -10.90
C VAL A 360 0.09 -22.43 -10.23
N ARG A 361 -0.75 -23.13 -11.00
CA ARG A 361 -1.29 -24.43 -10.60
C ARG A 361 -0.62 -25.54 -11.40
N ILE A 362 -0.22 -26.60 -10.70
CA ILE A 362 0.18 -27.87 -11.30
C ILE A 362 -0.93 -28.89 -11.04
N ALA A 363 -1.37 -29.59 -12.08
CA ALA A 363 -2.26 -30.74 -11.96
C ALA A 363 -1.52 -32.00 -12.43
N VAL A 364 -1.72 -33.09 -11.69
CA VAL A 364 -1.07 -34.38 -11.97
C VAL A 364 -2.02 -35.52 -11.67
N GLY A 365 -2.24 -36.39 -12.65
CA GLY A 365 -2.96 -37.65 -12.49
C GLY A 365 -2.12 -38.86 -12.92
N PRO A 366 -2.71 -40.08 -12.89
CA PRO A 366 -1.99 -41.30 -13.23
C PRO A 366 -1.36 -41.28 -14.63
N LYS A 367 -2.08 -40.75 -15.62
CA LYS A 367 -1.56 -40.63 -17.01
C LYS A 367 -0.37 -39.68 -17.10
N ASP A 368 -0.37 -38.62 -16.30
CA ASP A 368 0.72 -37.66 -16.29
C ASP A 368 1.97 -38.30 -15.66
N LEU A 369 1.81 -39.08 -14.58
CA LEU A 369 2.90 -39.87 -14.00
C LEU A 369 3.46 -40.92 -14.97
N GLU A 370 2.58 -41.67 -15.65
CA GLU A 370 2.98 -42.67 -16.65
C GLU A 370 3.80 -42.06 -17.79
N ASN A 371 3.42 -40.86 -18.23
CA ASN A 371 4.10 -40.13 -19.31
C ASN A 371 5.27 -39.28 -18.81
N GLY A 372 5.48 -39.17 -17.49
CA GLY A 372 6.49 -38.28 -16.91
C GLY A 372 6.24 -36.80 -17.18
N THR A 373 4.97 -36.36 -17.21
CA THR A 373 4.56 -34.99 -17.50
C THR A 373 3.73 -34.37 -16.37
N PHE A 374 3.47 -33.06 -16.45
CA PHE A 374 2.61 -32.31 -15.55
C PHE A 374 1.79 -31.28 -16.34
N GLU A 375 0.50 -31.07 -15.99
CA GLU A 375 -0.27 -29.93 -16.51
C GLU A 375 0.07 -28.69 -15.67
N VAL A 376 0.57 -27.64 -16.31
CA VAL A 376 0.86 -26.34 -15.67
C VAL A 376 -0.14 -25.31 -16.18
N ALA A 377 -0.75 -24.57 -15.26
CA ALA A 377 -1.71 -23.51 -15.56
C ALA A 377 -1.28 -22.19 -14.93
N ARG A 378 -1.34 -21.11 -15.72
CA ARG A 378 -1.07 -19.73 -15.30
C ARG A 378 -2.35 -19.04 -14.87
N ARG A 379 -2.31 -18.29 -13.75
CA ARG A 379 -3.48 -17.56 -13.27
C ARG A 379 -3.79 -16.30 -14.07
N ASP A 380 -2.77 -15.54 -14.45
CA ASP A 380 -2.91 -14.21 -15.07
C ASP A 380 -3.45 -14.26 -16.51
N THR A 381 -3.13 -15.33 -17.25
CA THR A 381 -3.58 -15.56 -18.63
C THR A 381 -4.61 -16.67 -18.78
N LEU A 382 -4.77 -17.51 -17.74
CA LEU A 382 -5.62 -18.71 -17.73
C LEU A 382 -5.22 -19.76 -18.79
N THR A 383 -3.99 -19.68 -19.28
CA THR A 383 -3.42 -20.66 -20.21
C THR A 383 -3.00 -21.93 -19.47
N LYS A 384 -3.01 -23.04 -20.20
CA LYS A 384 -2.58 -24.35 -19.71
C LYS A 384 -1.67 -25.01 -20.73
N GLU A 385 -0.70 -25.75 -20.24
CA GLU A 385 0.20 -26.53 -21.07
C GLU A 385 0.64 -27.81 -20.34
N THR A 386 1.12 -28.79 -21.10
CA THR A 386 1.72 -30.01 -20.56
C THR A 386 3.23 -29.90 -20.65
N VAL A 387 3.92 -30.01 -19.52
CA VAL A 387 5.37 -29.85 -19.40
C VAL A 387 5.99 -31.19 -18.97
N SER A 388 7.20 -31.47 -19.45
CA SER A 388 7.99 -32.62 -18.99
C SER A 388 8.31 -32.48 -17.50
N GLY A 389 8.28 -33.60 -16.76
CA GLY A 389 8.79 -33.69 -15.40
C GLY A 389 10.31 -33.49 -15.32
N GLU A 390 11.02 -33.77 -16.41
CA GLU A 390 12.43 -33.42 -16.54
C GLU A 390 12.56 -31.90 -16.72
N GLY A 391 13.31 -31.24 -15.83
CA GLY A 391 13.51 -29.79 -15.87
C GLY A 391 12.36 -28.94 -15.30
N ILE A 392 11.26 -29.55 -14.83
CA ILE A 392 10.09 -28.81 -14.32
C ILE A 392 10.41 -27.80 -13.22
N VAL A 393 11.40 -28.09 -12.37
CA VAL A 393 11.79 -27.19 -11.28
C VAL A 393 12.33 -25.86 -11.82
N THR A 394 13.21 -25.93 -12.81
CA THR A 394 13.74 -24.74 -13.50
C THR A 394 12.63 -24.03 -14.26
N TYR A 395 11.81 -24.79 -15.00
CA TYR A 395 10.67 -24.23 -15.71
C TYR A 395 9.75 -23.40 -14.82
N ILE A 396 9.37 -23.92 -13.64
CA ILE A 396 8.48 -23.22 -12.71
C ILE A 396 9.15 -21.99 -12.10
N ASN A 397 10.46 -22.03 -11.82
CA ASN A 397 11.20 -20.86 -11.36
C ASN A 397 11.15 -19.73 -12.39
N ASP A 398 11.48 -20.04 -13.64
CA ASP A 398 11.55 -19.07 -14.73
C ASP A 398 10.14 -18.55 -15.09
N LEU A 399 9.12 -19.41 -15.00
CA LEU A 399 7.74 -19.04 -15.21
C LEU A 399 7.24 -18.03 -14.16
N LEU A 400 7.63 -18.18 -12.88
CA LEU A 400 7.26 -17.20 -11.85
C LEU A 400 7.93 -15.84 -12.11
N GLU A 401 9.18 -15.81 -12.56
CA GLU A 401 9.83 -14.56 -12.98
C GLU A 401 9.13 -13.93 -14.19
N GLN A 402 8.77 -14.76 -15.18
CA GLN A 402 8.02 -14.30 -16.35
C GLN A 402 6.66 -13.71 -15.96
N ILE A 403 5.89 -14.36 -15.09
CA ILE A 403 4.58 -13.84 -14.62
C ILE A 403 4.76 -12.49 -13.92
N GLN A 404 5.79 -12.31 -13.10
CA GLN A 404 6.08 -11.04 -12.44
C GLN A 404 6.28 -9.92 -13.49
N ASN A 405 7.08 -10.18 -14.52
CA ASN A 405 7.37 -9.23 -15.59
C ASN A 405 6.15 -8.96 -16.47
N ASP A 406 5.39 -9.99 -16.84
CA ASP A 406 4.17 -9.87 -17.66
C ASP A 406 3.11 -9.01 -16.95
N LEU A 407 2.93 -9.19 -15.63
CA LEU A 407 2.02 -8.36 -14.82
C LEU A 407 2.46 -6.89 -14.79
N PHE A 408 3.75 -6.63 -14.59
CA PHE A 408 4.29 -5.26 -14.60
C PHE A 408 4.09 -4.59 -15.97
N ASN A 409 4.48 -5.26 -17.05
CA ASN A 409 4.37 -4.73 -18.41
C ASN A 409 2.91 -4.43 -18.78
N LYS A 410 1.98 -5.33 -18.46
CA LYS A 410 0.54 -5.11 -18.68
C LYS A 410 0.03 -3.88 -17.94
N ALA A 411 0.41 -3.72 -16.67
CA ALA A 411 0.02 -2.56 -15.88
C ALA A 411 0.68 -1.27 -16.39
N LEU A 412 1.95 -1.35 -16.83
CA LEU A 412 2.73 -0.24 -17.39
C LEU A 412 2.09 0.27 -18.68
N ASP A 413 1.73 -0.64 -19.59
CA ASP A 413 1.03 -0.31 -20.83
C ASP A 413 -0.33 0.34 -20.54
N TYR A 414 -1.09 -0.19 -19.58
CA TYR A 414 -2.35 0.43 -19.16
C TYR A 414 -2.13 1.86 -18.66
N ARG A 415 -1.18 2.09 -17.74
CA ARG A 415 -0.86 3.42 -17.23
C ARG A 415 -0.44 4.37 -18.37
N ASN A 416 0.50 3.95 -19.21
CA ASN A 416 1.05 4.80 -20.27
C ASN A 416 -0.01 5.16 -21.32
N THR A 417 -0.86 4.21 -21.67
CA THR A 417 -2.00 4.48 -22.58
C THR A 417 -3.08 5.34 -21.94
N HIS A 418 -3.12 5.49 -20.61
CA HIS A 418 -4.07 6.31 -19.85
C HIS A 418 -3.46 7.56 -19.22
N ILE A 419 -2.31 8.01 -19.72
CA ILE A 419 -1.84 9.39 -19.54
C ILE A 419 -2.21 10.16 -20.81
N THR A 420 -3.07 11.16 -20.68
CA THR A 420 -3.56 11.93 -21.83
C THR A 420 -3.19 13.39 -21.65
N GLU A 421 -2.44 13.92 -22.61
CA GLU A 421 -2.15 15.35 -22.70
C GLU A 421 -3.37 16.11 -23.20
N VAL A 422 -3.68 17.25 -22.58
CA VAL A 422 -4.78 18.13 -22.99
C VAL A 422 -4.34 19.59 -23.00
N ASN A 423 -4.96 20.39 -23.85
CA ASN A 423 -4.62 21.80 -24.05
C ASN A 423 -5.81 22.76 -23.88
N SER A 424 -7.01 22.24 -23.63
CA SER A 424 -8.20 23.03 -23.29
C SER A 424 -8.97 22.41 -22.12
N PHE A 425 -9.76 23.22 -21.41
CA PHE A 425 -10.59 22.73 -20.30
C PHE A 425 -11.72 21.83 -20.79
N GLU A 426 -12.16 21.99 -22.04
CA GLU A 426 -13.09 21.11 -22.73
C GLU A 426 -12.51 19.71 -22.87
N GLU A 427 -11.33 19.57 -23.50
CA GLU A 427 -10.61 18.29 -23.61
C GLU A 427 -10.35 17.66 -22.24
N PHE A 428 -9.98 18.48 -21.25
CA PHE A 428 -9.77 18.03 -19.88
C PHE A 428 -11.01 17.31 -19.31
N LYS A 429 -12.20 17.90 -19.48
CA LYS A 429 -13.48 17.30 -19.04
C LYS A 429 -13.84 16.06 -19.86
N GLU A 430 -13.65 16.10 -21.17
CA GLU A 430 -13.93 14.97 -22.07
C GLU A 430 -13.09 13.74 -21.70
N VAL A 431 -11.80 13.92 -21.43
CA VAL A 431 -10.92 12.84 -20.99
C VAL A 431 -11.34 12.31 -19.63
N LEU A 432 -11.66 13.16 -18.65
CA LEU A 432 -12.06 12.74 -17.30
C LEU A 432 -13.39 11.97 -17.23
N GLU A 433 -14.33 12.22 -18.14
CA GLU A 433 -15.62 11.52 -18.20
C GLU A 433 -15.59 10.31 -19.15
N GLY A 434 -14.75 10.34 -20.18
CA GLY A 434 -14.60 9.26 -21.15
C GLY A 434 -13.51 8.26 -20.77
N LYS A 435 -12.27 8.55 -21.19
CA LYS A 435 -11.12 7.65 -21.06
C LYS A 435 -10.66 7.44 -19.61
N GLY A 436 -10.84 8.45 -18.77
CA GLY A 436 -10.28 8.48 -17.41
C GLY A 436 -8.75 8.52 -17.44
N GLY A 437 -8.13 8.10 -16.33
CA GLY A 437 -6.68 8.07 -16.21
C GLY A 437 -6.09 9.38 -15.70
N PHE A 438 -4.80 9.56 -15.95
CA PHE A 438 -4.10 10.80 -15.69
C PHE A 438 -4.29 11.78 -16.85
N VAL A 439 -4.56 13.03 -16.50
CA VAL A 439 -4.67 14.16 -17.43
C VAL A 439 -3.46 15.06 -17.25
N SER A 440 -2.60 15.13 -18.26
CA SER A 440 -1.40 15.97 -18.27
C SER A 440 -1.74 17.35 -18.83
N ALA A 441 -1.84 18.34 -17.95
CA ALA A 441 -2.33 19.67 -18.31
C ALA A 441 -1.47 20.78 -17.70
N HIS A 442 -1.37 21.91 -18.40
CA HIS A 442 -0.75 23.11 -17.88
C HIS A 442 -1.55 23.71 -16.73
N TRP A 443 -0.83 24.12 -15.69
CA TRP A 443 -1.38 24.78 -14.50
C TRP A 443 -0.59 26.05 -14.18
N ASP A 444 -1.29 27.09 -13.76
CA ASP A 444 -0.72 28.43 -13.49
C ASP A 444 0.02 28.55 -12.15
N GLY A 445 0.08 27.47 -11.37
CA GLY A 445 0.74 27.47 -10.06
C GLY A 445 -0.13 27.98 -8.91
N SER A 446 -1.40 28.35 -9.15
CA SER A 446 -2.25 28.94 -8.12
C SER A 446 -3.19 27.94 -7.45
N ALA A 447 -3.27 28.03 -6.12
CA ALA A 447 -4.21 27.25 -5.30
C ALA A 447 -5.67 27.50 -5.68
N ALA A 448 -6.01 28.74 -6.02
CA ALA A 448 -7.37 29.12 -6.43
C ALA A 448 -7.81 28.42 -7.75
N THR A 449 -6.89 28.22 -8.68
CA THR A 449 -7.16 27.44 -9.91
C THR A 449 -7.34 25.96 -9.59
N GLU A 450 -6.50 25.40 -8.73
CA GLU A 450 -6.60 24.00 -8.31
C GLU A 450 -7.94 23.70 -7.63
N GLU A 451 -8.37 24.56 -6.70
CA GLU A 451 -9.66 24.45 -6.01
C GLU A 451 -10.84 24.53 -6.99
N LYS A 452 -10.82 25.47 -7.93
CA LYS A 452 -11.88 25.60 -8.94
C LYS A 452 -11.97 24.37 -9.84
N ILE A 453 -10.85 23.83 -10.30
CA ILE A 453 -10.84 22.60 -11.12
C ILE A 453 -11.42 21.43 -10.31
N LYS A 454 -11.05 21.31 -9.03
CA LYS A 454 -11.58 20.29 -8.12
C LYS A 454 -13.09 20.44 -7.92
N ASP A 455 -13.61 21.63 -7.73
CA ASP A 455 -15.04 21.85 -7.55
C ASP A 455 -15.85 21.45 -8.79
N LEU A 456 -15.35 21.83 -9.97
CA LEU A 456 -15.98 21.59 -11.27
C LEU A 456 -15.91 20.13 -11.73
N THR A 457 -14.82 19.42 -11.41
CA THR A 457 -14.53 18.10 -12.02
C THR A 457 -14.31 16.96 -11.03
N LYS A 458 -14.13 17.28 -9.75
CA LYS A 458 -13.69 16.37 -8.67
C LYS A 458 -12.29 15.78 -8.88
N ALA A 459 -11.57 16.15 -9.94
CA ALA A 459 -10.17 15.80 -10.10
C ALA A 459 -9.28 16.73 -9.26
N THR A 460 -8.20 16.20 -8.72
CA THR A 460 -7.17 16.99 -8.05
C THR A 460 -5.83 16.80 -8.75
N ILE A 461 -4.89 17.70 -8.50
CA ILE A 461 -3.50 17.50 -8.92
C ILE A 461 -2.94 16.34 -8.11
N ARG A 462 -2.51 15.30 -8.81
CA ARG A 462 -1.94 14.09 -8.21
C ARG A 462 -0.49 14.31 -7.88
N CYS A 463 0.27 14.83 -8.84
CA CYS A 463 1.64 15.26 -8.64
C CYS A 463 2.12 16.17 -9.77
N ILE A 464 3.20 16.87 -9.49
CA ILE A 464 4.12 17.43 -10.46
C ILE A 464 5.17 16.35 -10.73
N PRO A 465 5.14 15.65 -11.88
CA PRO A 465 6.05 14.53 -12.14
C PRO A 465 7.51 14.97 -12.10
N LEU A 466 8.41 14.17 -11.52
CA LEU A 466 9.84 14.50 -11.54
C LEU A 466 10.46 14.41 -12.94
N SER A 467 9.89 13.58 -13.81
CA SER A 467 10.28 13.45 -15.21
C SER A 467 9.65 14.52 -16.13
N HIS A 468 9.13 15.62 -15.57
CA HIS A 468 8.51 16.68 -16.37
C HIS A 468 9.53 17.34 -17.29
N LEU A 469 9.08 17.68 -18.49
CA LEU A 469 9.80 18.60 -19.37
C LEU A 469 9.40 20.02 -18.99
N GLU A 470 10.37 20.93 -18.92
CA GLU A 470 10.05 22.35 -18.89
C GLU A 470 9.39 22.72 -20.21
N GLU A 471 8.11 23.06 -20.13
CA GLU A 471 7.26 23.36 -21.28
C GLU A 471 6.48 24.62 -20.94
N VAL A 472 6.78 25.70 -21.66
CA VAL A 472 6.01 26.94 -21.50
C VAL A 472 4.69 26.76 -22.24
N GLY A 473 3.60 26.95 -21.52
CA GLY A 473 2.25 26.88 -22.07
C GLY A 473 1.30 27.80 -21.34
N THR A 474 0.01 27.55 -21.50
CA THR A 474 -1.06 28.31 -20.87
C THR A 474 -1.89 27.39 -20.01
N CYS A 475 -2.20 27.80 -18.79
CA CYS A 475 -3.04 27.04 -17.89
C CYS A 475 -4.35 26.65 -18.57
N VAL A 476 -4.66 25.36 -18.48
CA VAL A 476 -5.82 24.75 -19.14
C VAL A 476 -7.14 25.40 -18.76
N PHE A 477 -7.21 26.00 -17.56
CA PHE A 477 -8.42 26.63 -17.02
C PHE A 477 -8.42 28.16 -17.14
N THR A 478 -7.35 28.84 -16.70
CA THR A 478 -7.32 30.33 -16.64
C THR A 478 -6.76 30.98 -17.89
N GLY A 479 -6.01 30.25 -18.72
CA GLY A 479 -5.23 30.81 -19.83
C GLY A 479 -3.98 31.58 -19.39
N ASN A 480 -3.71 31.68 -18.09
CA ASN A 480 -2.50 32.33 -17.56
C ASN A 480 -1.23 31.55 -17.95
N PRO A 481 -0.05 32.20 -17.95
CA PRO A 481 1.21 31.51 -18.22
C PRO A 481 1.45 30.32 -17.28
N SER A 482 1.96 29.22 -17.82
CA SER A 482 2.33 28.00 -17.11
C SER A 482 3.72 27.57 -17.55
N ALA A 483 4.56 27.15 -16.60
CA ALA A 483 5.94 26.72 -16.87
C ALA A 483 6.09 25.20 -17.08
N LYS A 484 5.04 24.43 -16.77
CA LYS A 484 5.07 22.96 -16.80
C LYS A 484 3.68 22.36 -16.75
N ARG A 485 3.58 21.10 -17.17
CA ARG A 485 2.38 20.28 -16.96
C ARG A 485 2.42 19.57 -15.62
N VAL A 486 1.22 19.33 -15.08
CA VAL A 486 0.99 18.52 -13.88
C VAL A 486 -0.01 17.42 -14.21
N LEU A 487 -0.04 16.36 -13.41
CA LEU A 487 -0.99 15.26 -13.61
C LEU A 487 -2.21 15.46 -12.73
N PHE A 488 -3.38 15.57 -13.35
CA PHE A 488 -4.67 15.53 -12.68
C PHE A 488 -5.29 14.14 -12.79
N ALA A 489 -6.12 13.76 -11.83
CA ALA A 489 -7.01 12.61 -11.95
C ALA A 489 -8.12 12.68 -10.89
N LYS A 490 -9.22 11.95 -11.13
CA LYS A 490 -10.11 11.52 -10.02
C LYS A 490 -9.33 10.52 -9.17
N ALA A 491 -9.41 10.64 -7.84
CA ALA A 491 -8.63 9.83 -6.92
C ALA A 491 -9.50 9.10 -5.88
N TYR A 492 -8.90 8.09 -5.25
CA TYR A 492 -9.51 7.28 -4.19
C TYR A 492 -9.46 7.89 -2.78
#